data_AF-A0A920LL77-F1
#
_entry.id   AF-A0A920LL77-F1
#
_cell.length_a   1.000
_cell.length_b   1.000
_cell.length_c   1.000
_cell.angle_alpha   90.00
_cell.angle_beta   90.00
_cell.angle_gamma   90.00
#
_symmetry.space_group_name_H-M   'P 1'
#
loop_
_entity.id
_entity.type
_entity.pdbx_description
1 polymer ?
#
loop_
_entity_poly.entity_id
_entity_poly.type
_entity_poly.pdbx_seq_one_letter_code
_entity_poly.pdbx_strand_id
1 'polypeptide(L)' 'MIPVEGHKNLFRDEKTGAIINTDDRGYSNYMSDKRRNSDRQAELDDVKKELETLKSMLNELASKITS' A
#
# COMPACT_ATOMS: atom_id res chain seq x y z
N MET A 1 8.86 15.56 -28.09
CA MET A 1 8.49 14.18 -27.68
C MET A 1 7.79 13.51 -28.84
N ILE A 2 8.21 12.30 -29.21
CA ILE A 2 7.68 11.55 -30.36
C ILE A 2 6.77 10.43 -29.86
N PRO A 3 5.50 10.33 -30.29
CA PRO A 3 4.63 9.24 -29.86
C PRO A 3 5.17 7.88 -30.32
N VAL A 4 5.06 6.85 -29.47
CA VAL A 4 5.43 5.47 -29.85
C VAL A 4 4.25 4.82 -30.57
N GLU A 5 4.52 4.26 -31.75
CA GLU A 5 3.50 3.60 -32.57
C GLU A 5 2.80 2.47 -31.82
N GLY A 6 1.47 2.41 -31.90
CA GLY A 6 0.66 1.41 -31.19
C GLY A 6 0.45 1.68 -29.69
N HIS A 7 1.10 2.70 -29.11
CA HIS A 7 1.07 2.95 -27.67
C HIS A 7 0.65 4.39 -27.33
N LYS A 8 -0.63 4.55 -26.96
CA LYS A 8 -1.25 5.86 -26.68
C LYS A 8 -0.53 6.71 -25.63
N ASN A 9 0.01 6.08 -24.59
CA ASN A 9 0.57 6.78 -23.42
C ASN A 9 2.12 6.76 -23.41
N LEU A 10 2.78 6.23 -24.44
CA LEU A 10 4.23 6.12 -24.50
C LEU A 10 4.81 7.14 -25.48
N PHE A 11 5.79 7.91 -25.02
CA PHE A 11 6.48 8.94 -25.80
C PHE A 11 7.98 8.76 -25.71
N ARG A 12 8.68 8.91 -26.82
CA ARG A 12 10.14 8.96 -26.90
C ARG A 12 10.61 10.40 -26.67
N ASP A 13 11.50 10.57 -25.72
CA ASP A 13 12.23 11.82 -25.53
C ASP A 13 13.26 12.02 -26.65
N GLU A 14 13.28 13.20 -27.26
CA GLU A 14 14.10 13.49 -28.45
C GLU A 14 15.58 13.73 -28.12
N LYS A 15 15.89 14.11 -26.87
CA LYS A 15 17.26 14.41 -26.46
C LYS A 15 18.00 13.16 -25.99
N THR A 16 17.31 12.28 -25.28
CA THR A 16 17.88 11.11 -24.63
C THR A 16 17.51 9.79 -25.31
N GLY A 17 16.45 9.80 -26.14
CA GLY A 17 15.90 8.59 -26.75
C GLY A 17 15.10 7.70 -25.80
N ALA A 18 14.93 8.09 -24.52
CA ALA A 18 14.20 7.33 -23.51
C ALA A 18 12.70 7.25 -23.83
N ILE A 19 12.07 6.11 -23.52
CA ILE A 19 10.62 5.94 -23.63
C ILE A 19 9.99 6.26 -22.27
N ILE A 20 9.07 7.21 -22.26
CA ILE A 20 8.41 7.74 -21.07
C ILE A 20 6.93 7.40 -21.14
N ASN A 21 6.43 6.82 -20.05
CA ASN A 21 5.00 6.64 -19.85
C ASN A 21 4.39 7.93 -19.29
N THR A 22 3.33 8.41 -19.94
CA THR A 22 2.62 9.66 -19.63
C THR A 22 1.19 9.39 -19.13
N ASP A 23 0.89 8.15 -18.74
CA ASP A 23 -0.39 7.78 -18.15
C ASP A 23 -0.49 8.23 -16.68
N ASP A 24 -0.70 9.54 -16.50
CA ASP A 24 -0.85 10.14 -15.17
C ASP A 24 -2.04 9.55 -14.39
N ARG A 25 -3.11 9.16 -15.10
CA ARG A 25 -4.30 8.56 -14.49
C ARG A 25 -4.02 7.15 -14.00
N GLY A 26 -3.39 6.32 -14.83
CA GLY A 26 -2.97 4.98 -14.45
C GLY A 26 -2.02 5.01 -13.25
N TYR A 27 -1.06 5.95 -13.27
CA TYR A 27 -0.15 6.17 -12.14
C TYR A 27 -0.88 6.61 -10.87
N SER A 28 -1.77 7.60 -10.96
CA SER A 28 -2.56 8.10 -9.82
C SER A 28 -3.42 6.99 -9.19
N ASN A 29 -4.09 6.19 -10.02
CA ASN A 29 -4.89 5.04 -9.58
C ASN A 29 -4.03 4.01 -8.84
N TYR A 30 -2.88 3.64 -9.41
CA TYR A 30 -1.93 2.72 -8.76
C TYR A 30 -1.48 3.25 -7.39
N MET A 31 -1.14 4.54 -7.30
CA MET A 31 -0.70 5.14 -6.03
C MET A 31 -1.83 5.16 -4.99
N SER A 32 -3.07 5.41 -5.41
CA SER A 32 -4.24 5.34 -4.54
C SER A 32 -4.47 3.92 -4.01
N ASP A 33 -4.39 2.92 -4.89
CA ASP A 33 -4.54 1.51 -4.51
C ASP A 33 -3.44 1.04 -3.58
N LYS A 34 -2.19 1.44 -3.85
CA LYS A 34 -1.04 1.16 -2.99
C LYS A 34 -1.23 1.76 -1.59
N ARG A 35 -1.68 3.02 -1.51
CA ARG A 35 -1.97 3.69 -0.23
C ARG A 35 -3.06 2.95 0.54
N ARG A 36 -4.18 2.65 -0.11
CA ARG A 36 -5.30 1.91 0.50
C ARG A 36 -4.87 0.54 1.02
N ASN A 37 -3.97 -0.15 0.32
CA ASN A 37 -3.45 -1.43 0.79
C ASN A 37 -2.53 -1.26 2.00
N SER A 38 -1.69 -0.22 2.02
CA SER A 38 -0.86 0.12 3.17
C SER A 38 -1.69 0.47 4.41
N ASP A 39 -2.75 1.26 4.22
CA ASP A 39 -3.64 1.68 5.31
C ASP A 39 -4.36 0.46 5.91
N ARG A 40 -4.89 -0.44 5.07
CA ARG A 40 -5.49 -1.71 5.51
C ARG A 40 -4.51 -2.60 6.28
N GLN A 41 -3.24 -2.66 5.83
CA GLN A 41 -2.22 -3.44 6.52
C GLN A 41 -1.93 -2.86 7.90
N ALA A 42 -1.84 -1.53 8.02
CA ALA A 42 -1.66 -0.85 9.30
C ALA A 42 -2.84 -1.11 10.25
N GLU A 43 -4.08 -1.02 9.76
CA GLU A 43 -5.29 -1.35 10.54
C GLU A 43 -5.25 -2.80 11.06
N LEU A 44 -4.89 -3.76 10.21
CA LEU A 44 -4.76 -5.17 10.63
C LEU A 44 -3.69 -5.37 11.70
N ASP A 45 -2.57 -4.67 11.58
CA ASP A 45 -1.49 -4.80 12.55
C ASP A 45 -1.83 -4.14 13.89
N ASP A 46 -2.62 -3.06 13.88
CA ASP A 46 -3.13 -2.46 15.11
C ASP A 46 -4.18 -3.35 15.78
N VAL A 47 -5.10 -3.95 15.03
CA VAL A 47 -6.05 -4.95 15.58
C VAL A 47 -5.32 -6.13 16.20
N LYS A 48 -4.23 -6.62 15.58
CA LYS A 48 -3.41 -7.69 16.19
C LYS A 48 -2.80 -7.26 17.52
N LYS A 49 -2.28 -6.03 17.62
CA LYS A 49 -1.73 -5.52 18.89
C LYS A 49 -2.79 -5.47 19.97
N GLU A 50 -3.98 -4.96 19.65
CA GLU A 50 -5.11 -4.91 20.59
C GLU A 50 -5.51 -6.31 21.07
N LEU A 51 -5.52 -7.30 20.17
CA LEU A 51 -5.78 -8.69 20.52
C LEU A 51 -4.71 -9.26 21.47
N GLU A 52 -3.43 -8.96 21.23
CA GLU A 52 -2.36 -9.39 22.14
C GLU A 52 -2.47 -8.72 23.52
N THR A 53 -2.82 -7.44 23.56
CA THR A 53 -3.11 -6.74 24.83
C THR A 53 -4.27 -7.40 25.56
N LEU A 54 -5.38 -7.70 24.86
CA LEU A 54 -6.54 -8.35 25.46
C LEU A 54 -6.19 -9.73 26.03
N LYS A 55 -5.44 -10.55 25.28
CA LYS A 55 -4.95 -11.85 25.76
C LYS A 55 -4.10 -11.72 27.02
N SER A 56 -3.20 -10.74 27.07
CA SER A 56 -2.37 -10.47 28.25
C SER A 56 -3.23 -10.13 29.47
N MET A 57 -4.21 -9.23 29.31
CA MET A 57 -5.13 -8.85 30.39
C MET A 57 -5.95 -10.04 30.90
N LEU A 58 -6.42 -10.91 30.00
CA LEU A 58 -7.15 -12.12 30.38
C LEU A 58 -6.28 -13.10 31.16
N ASN A 59 -5.02 -13.29 30.74
CA ASN A 59 -4.07 -14.13 31.47
C ASN A 59 -3.74 -13.58 32.86
N GLU A 60 -3.57 -12.26 32.99
CA GLU A 60 -3.38 -11.59 34.28
C GLU A 60 -4.59 -11.74 35.20
N LEU A 61 -5.80 -11.67 34.66
CA LEU A 61 -7.02 -11.89 35.45
C LEU A 61 -7.12 -13.35 35.90
N ALA A 62 -6.88 -14.30 34.99
CA ALA A 62 -6.92 -15.72 35.29
C ALA A 62 -5.89 -16.12 36.36
N SER A 63 -4.67 -15.58 36.30
CA SER A 63 -3.63 -15.85 37.30
C SER A 63 -4.00 -15.31 38.68
N LYS A 64 -4.64 -14.14 38.77
CA LYS A 64 -5.12 -13.54 40.01
C LYS A 64 -6.30 -14.28 40.63
N ILE A 65 -7.12 -14.98 39.84
CA ILE A 65 -8.25 -15.78 40.34
C ILE A 65 -7.78 -17.16 40.82
N THR A 66 -6.69 -17.68 40.24
CA THR A 66 -6.16 -19.02 40.55
C THR A 66 -5.11 -18.99 41.69
N SER A 67 -4.66 -17.80 42.09
CA SER A 67 -3.81 -17.57 43.27
C SER A 67 -4.64 -17.26 44.51
#